data_AF-A0A0H5Q4M7-F1
#
_entry.id   AF-A0A0H5Q4M7-F1
#
_cell.length_a   1.000
_cell.length_b   1.000
_cell.length_c   1.000
_cell.angle_alpha   90.00
_cell.angle_beta   90.00
_cell.angle_gamma   90.00
#
_symmetry.space_group_name_H-M   'P 1'
#
loop_
_entity.id
_entity.type
_entity.pdbx_description
1 polymer ?
#
loop_
_entity_poly.entity_id
_entity_poly.type
_entity_poly.pdbx_seq_one_letter_code
_entity_poly.pdbx_strand_id
1 'polypeptide(L)'
;MKVGEFQIGRYHAIIRKSYADGSVDYETSFSDHADLMESVYCLRLCIGKMVGLATDTPKVLTGVQVIRGKENIVRELEGKQP
;
A
#
# COMPACT_ATOMS: atom_id res chain seq x y z
N MET A 1 15.22 0.30 2.74
CA MET A 1 15.58 1.08 1.53
C MET A 1 14.76 2.36 1.54
N LYS A 2 15.23 3.51 1.04
CA LYS A 2 14.43 4.75 0.97
C LYS A 2 14.15 5.09 -0.49
N VAL A 3 12.91 5.48 -0.82
CA VAL A 3 12.52 6.00 -2.14
C VAL A 3 11.73 7.29 -1.91
N GLY A 4 12.32 8.44 -2.25
CA GLY A 4 11.77 9.74 -1.83
C GLY A 4 11.63 9.81 -0.30
N GLU A 5 10.42 10.07 0.18
CA GLU A 5 10.09 10.06 1.61
C GLU A 5 9.56 8.71 2.12
N PHE A 6 9.42 7.71 1.26
CA PHE A 6 8.99 6.37 1.66
C PHE A 6 10.15 5.54 2.22
N GLN A 7 9.95 5.02 3.42
CA GLN A 7 10.80 3.98 3.98
C GLN A 7 10.25 2.60 3.58
N ILE A 8 11.05 1.85 2.83
CA ILE A 8 10.74 0.48 2.41
C ILE A 8 11.31 -0.50 3.44
N GLY A 9 10.46 -1.42 3.87
CA GLY A 9 10.75 -2.50 4.81
C GLY A 9 11.84 -3.46 4.33
N ARG A 10 12.12 -4.47 5.17
CA ARG A 10 13.15 -5.47 4.90
C ARG A 10 12.79 -6.32 3.68
N TYR A 11 11.51 -6.65 3.53
CA TYR A 11 11.00 -7.30 2.34
C TYR A 11 10.68 -6.24 1.29
N HIS A 12 11.36 -6.28 0.14
CA HIS A 12 11.19 -5.29 -0.93
C HIS A 12 9.87 -5.50 -1.69
N ALA A 13 8.78 -5.13 -1.02
CA ALA A 13 7.44 -5.04 -1.56
C ALA A 13 6.71 -3.82 -0.99
N ILE A 14 5.73 -3.33 -1.74
CA ILE A 14 4.76 -2.35 -1.29
C ILE A 14 3.35 -2.81 -1.68
N ILE A 15 2.35 -2.36 -0.95
CA ILE A 15 0.94 -2.50 -1.34
C ILE A 15 0.42 -1.12 -1.74
N ARG A 16 -0.11 -1.03 -2.95
CA ARG A 16 -0.83 0.14 -3.46
C ARG A 16 -2.32 -0.04 -3.20
N LYS A 17 -2.90 0.86 -2.42
CA LYS A 17 -4.34 0.93 -2.10
C LYS A 17 -4.97 2.03 -2.95
N SER A 18 -6.01 1.71 -3.72
CA SER A 18 -6.80 2.69 -4.47
C SER A 18 -8.16 2.86 -3.82
N TYR A 19 -8.66 4.09 -3.81
CA TYR A 19 -9.94 4.43 -3.19
C TYR A 19 -10.93 5.02 -4.19
N ALA A 20 -12.21 5.05 -3.82
CA ALA A 20 -13.29 5.52 -4.68
C ALA A 20 -13.22 7.01 -5.01
N ASP A 21 -12.56 7.82 -4.17
CA ASP A 21 -12.33 9.26 -4.42
C ASP A 21 -11.14 9.51 -5.37
N GLY A 22 -10.51 8.45 -5.88
CA GLY A 22 -9.34 8.50 -6.76
C GLY A 22 -8.00 8.63 -6.02
N SER A 23 -8.01 8.70 -4.68
CA SER A 23 -6.76 8.75 -3.91
C SER A 23 -6.05 7.40 -3.91
N VAL A 24 -4.75 7.45 -3.60
CA VAL A 24 -3.89 6.27 -3.53
C VAL A 24 -3.02 6.39 -2.29
N ASP A 25 -2.96 5.31 -1.51
CA ASP A 25 -2.04 5.19 -0.38
C ASP A 25 -1.13 3.99 -0.57
N TYR A 26 0.03 4.02 0.09
CA TYR A 26 0.99 2.93 0.07
C TYR A 26 1.22 2.36 1.46
N GLU A 27 1.33 1.05 1.54
CA GLU A 27 1.89 0.34 2.69
C GLU A 27 3.26 -0.20 2.28
N THR A 28 4.31 0.14 3.03
CA THR A 28 5.70 -0.07 2.60
C THR A 28 6.53 -0.88 3.59
N SER A 29 5.97 -1.22 4.75
CA SER A 29 6.70 -1.78 5.88
C SER A 29 6.41 -3.27 6.06
N PHE A 30 7.06 -4.11 5.26
CA PHE A 30 6.98 -5.56 5.38
C PHE A 30 8.30 -6.18 5.81
N SER A 31 8.21 -7.15 6.71
CA SER A 31 9.35 -7.90 7.26
C SER A 31 9.72 -9.08 6.39
N ASP A 32 8.72 -9.82 5.91
CA ASP A 32 8.86 -11.00 5.05
C ASP A 32 7.62 -11.21 4.15
N HIS A 33 7.59 -12.36 3.48
CA HIS A 33 6.51 -12.72 2.57
C HIS A 33 5.20 -13.03 3.30
N ALA A 34 5.24 -13.64 4.49
CA ALA A 34 4.03 -13.99 5.24
C ALA A 34 3.33 -12.73 5.74
N ASP A 35 4.10 -11.81 6.34
CA ASP A 35 3.67 -10.48 6.76
C ASP A 35 2.96 -9.72 5.62
N LEU A 36 3.60 -9.66 4.45
CA LEU A 36 2.98 -9.08 3.25
C LEU A 36 1.66 -9.77 2.88
N MET A 37 1.63 -11.10 2.85
CA MET A 37 0.45 -11.84 2.38
C MET A 37 -0.73 -11.74 3.35
N GLU A 38 -0.47 -11.67 4.66
CA GLU A 38 -1.49 -11.41 5.67
C GLU A 38 -2.13 -10.03 5.47
N SER A 39 -1.32 -8.97 5.31
CA SER A 39 -1.83 -7.62 4.99
C SER A 39 -2.63 -7.61 3.69
N VAL A 40 -2.14 -8.23 2.61
CA VAL A 40 -2.85 -8.29 1.32
C VAL A 40 -4.18 -9.00 1.45
N TYR A 41 -4.23 -10.12 2.17
CA TYR A 41 -5.47 -10.87 2.39
C TYR A 41 -6.51 -10.02 3.12
N CYS A 42 -6.12 -9.41 4.23
CA CYS A 42 -6.97 -8.53 5.02
C CYS A 42 -7.50 -7.35 4.19
N LEU A 43 -6.64 -6.68 3.42
CA LEU A 43 -7.03 -5.56 2.56
C LEU A 43 -7.98 -5.99 1.44
N ARG A 44 -7.78 -7.17 0.83
CA ARG A 44 -8.69 -7.68 -0.20
C ARG A 44 -10.10 -7.94 0.32
N LEU A 45 -10.25 -8.40 1.57
CA LEU A 45 -11.55 -8.55 2.23
C LEU A 45 -12.27 -7.22 2.48
N CYS A 46 -11.54 -6.10 2.41
CA CYS A 46 -12.05 -4.75 2.57
C CYS A 46 -12.39 -4.05 1.25
N ILE A 47 -12.12 -4.66 0.09
CA ILE A 47 -12.50 -4.07 -1.21
C ILE A 47 -14.03 -3.91 -1.27
N GLY A 48 -14.48 -2.73 -1.69
CA GLY A 48 -15.88 -2.33 -1.72
C GLY A 48 -16.43 -1.84 -0.38
N LYS A 49 -15.62 -1.84 0.69
CA LYS A 49 -16.02 -1.40 2.03
C LYS A 49 -15.38 -0.06 2.39
N MET A 50 -16.04 0.66 3.29
CA MET A 50 -15.49 1.85 3.92
C MET A 50 -14.42 1.48 4.95
N VAL A 51 -13.23 2.04 4.82
CA VAL A 51 -12.06 1.85 5.68
C VAL A 51 -11.57 3.20 6.23
N GLY A 52 -10.62 3.18 7.17
CA GLY A 52 -10.14 4.41 7.81
C GLY A 52 -11.17 5.04 8.76
N LEU A 53 -12.08 4.22 9.31
CA LEU A 53 -13.17 4.67 10.19
C LEU A 53 -12.69 5.36 11.48
N ALA A 54 -11.44 5.11 11.87
CA ALA A 54 -10.78 5.75 13.01
C ALA A 54 -10.02 7.03 12.62
N THR A 55 -10.30 7.58 11.44
CA THR A 55 -9.70 8.83 10.92
C THR A 55 -10.81 9.78 10.50
N ASP A 56 -10.48 11.06 10.33
CA ASP A 56 -11.43 12.08 9.84
C ASP A 56 -11.77 11.91 8.34
N THR A 57 -11.10 10.99 7.64
CA THR A 57 -11.21 10.80 6.19
C THR A 57 -11.49 9.34 5.82
N PRO A 58 -12.64 8.77 6.21
CA PRO A 58 -13.02 7.42 5.81
C PRO A 58 -13.25 7.34 4.30
N LYS A 59 -12.79 6.25 3.68
CA LYS A 59 -12.83 6.07 2.21
C LYS A 59 -13.24 4.66 1.84
N VAL A 60 -13.84 4.49 0.68
CA VAL A 60 -14.14 3.15 0.13
C VAL A 60 -12.91 2.62 -0.60
N LEU A 61 -12.37 1.49 -0.15
CA LEU A 61 -11.25 0.81 -0.82
C LEU A 61 -11.74 0.14 -2.10
N THR A 62 -11.14 0.45 -3.24
CA THR A 62 -11.55 -0.07 -4.56
C THR A 62 -10.51 -1.00 -5.18
N GLY A 63 -9.25 -0.92 -4.76
CA GLY A 63 -8.19 -1.74 -5.34
C GLY A 63 -7.02 -1.98 -4.40
N VAL A 64 -6.42 -3.16 -4.52
CA VAL A 64 -5.23 -3.59 -3.77
C VAL A 64 -4.27 -4.24 -4.76
N GLN A 65 -3.10 -3.63 -4.96
CA GLN A 65 -2.07 -4.14 -5.86
C GLN A 65 -0.75 -4.33 -5.11
N VAL A 66 -0.12 -5.48 -5.28
CA VAL A 66 1.21 -5.76 -4.73
C VAL A 66 2.26 -5.42 -5.76
N ILE A 67 3.24 -4.62 -5.38
CA ILE A 67 4.38 -4.25 -6.22
C ILE A 67 5.63 -4.79 -5.54
N ARG A 68 6.37 -5.66 -6.24
CA ARG A 68 7.57 -6.34 -5.72
C ARG A 68 8.78 -6.02 -6.58
N GLY A 69 9.95 -6.05 -5.94
CA GLY A 69 11.23 -5.79 -6.59
C GLY A 69 11.59 -4.31 -6.55
N LYS A 70 12.87 -4.03 -6.31
CA LYS A 70 13.37 -2.66 -6.09
C LYS A 70 13.05 -1.72 -7.24
N GLU A 71 13.25 -2.15 -8.47
CA GLU A 71 13.02 -1.34 -9.67
C GLU A 71 11.56 -0.92 -9.83
N ASN A 72 10.63 -1.86 -9.64
CA ASN A 72 9.20 -1.57 -9.73
C ASN A 72 8.72 -0.64 -8.61
N ILE A 73 9.27 -0.80 -7.40
CA ILE A 73 8.97 0.07 -6.25
C ILE A 73 9.45 1.50 -6.52
N VAL A 74 10.68 1.65 -7.02
CA VAL A 74 11.23 2.96 -7.38
C VAL A 74 10.35 3.61 -8.44
N ARG A 75 10.02 2.88 -9.51
CA ARG A 75 9.18 3.39 -10.60
C ARG A 75 7.79 3.84 -10.15
N GLU A 76 7.17 3.15 -9.19
CA GLU A 76 5.84 3.54 -8.68
C GLU A 76 5.91 4.78 -7.78
N LEU A 77 6.91 4.84 -6.89
CA LEU A 77 6.98 5.84 -5.83
C LEU A 77 7.75 7.11 -6.25
N GLU A 78 8.49 7.08 -7.35
CA GLU A 78 9.22 8.24 -7.84
C GLU A 78 8.28 9.41 -8.13
N GLY A 79 8.54 10.55 -7.50
CA GLY A 79 7.70 11.75 -7.58
C GLY A 79 6.37 11.67 -6.81
N LYS A 80 6.13 10.63 -6.00
CA LYS A 80 4.96 10.51 -5.13
C LYS A 80 5.26 11.08 -3.74
N GLN A 81 4.22 11.63 -3.10
CA GLN A 81 4.25 12.03 -1.70
C GLN A 81 3.63 10.93 -0.83
N PRO A 82 4.15 10.70 0.40
CA PRO A 82 3.59 9.76 1.36
C PRO A 82 2.17 10.09 1.82
#